data_AF-A0A7S0E3U1-F1
#
_entry.id   AF-A0A7S0E3U1-F1
#
_cell.length_a   1.000
_cell.length_b   1.000
_cell.length_c   1.000
_cell.angle_alpha   90.00
_cell.angle_beta   90.00
_cell.angle_gamma   90.00
#
_symmetry.space_group_name_H-M   'P 1'
#
loop_
_entity.id
_entity.type
_entity.pdbx_description
1 polymer ?
#
loop_
_entity_poly.entity_id
_entity_poly.type
_entity_poly.pdbx_seq_one_letter_code
_entity_poly.pdbx_strand_id
1 'polypeptide(L)'
;KNNAIVGNIGHFDNEIDMAGLFKGAGVVRQNIKPQVDRFVKADGKGIIMLAEGRLCNLGCATGHPSFVMSCSFTNQAMAQLEIWANCGAQKTGKFEKKVYILP
;
A
#
# COMPACT_ATOMS: atom_id res chain seq x y z
N LYS A 1 -17.11 -17.20 -7.95
CA LYS A 1 -17.38 -16.80 -9.35
C LYS A 1 -16.08 -16.84 -10.15
N ASN A 2 -16.11 -17.14 -11.45
CA ASN A 2 -14.90 -17.05 -12.29
C ASN A 2 -14.55 -15.58 -12.53
N ASN A 3 -13.26 -15.27 -12.62
CA ASN A 3 -12.68 -13.93 -12.82
C ASN A 3 -13.12 -12.89 -11.78
N ALA A 4 -13.30 -13.31 -10.52
CA ALA A 4 -13.47 -12.36 -9.42
C ALA A 4 -12.24 -11.47 -9.30
N ILE A 5 -12.42 -10.16 -9.18
CA ILE A 5 -11.33 -9.21 -8.94
C ILE A 5 -11.10 -9.12 -7.43
N VAL A 6 -9.84 -9.27 -7.02
CA VAL A 6 -9.39 -9.18 -5.64
C VAL A 6 -8.21 -8.21 -5.60
N GLY A 7 -8.25 -7.26 -4.67
CA GLY A 7 -7.20 -6.26 -4.49
C GLY A 7 -7.19 -5.73 -3.07
N ASN A 8 -6.02 -5.24 -2.65
CA ASN A 8 -5.78 -4.67 -1.33
C ASN A 8 -5.53 -3.15 -1.45
N ILE A 9 -6.09 -2.36 -0.53
CA ILE A 9 -5.79 -0.92 -0.39
C ILE A 9 -5.38 -0.55 1.05
N GLY A 10 -5.28 -1.54 1.93
CA GLY A 10 -4.78 -1.38 3.28
C GLY A 10 -3.26 -1.53 3.35
N HIS A 11 -2.76 -2.48 4.12
CA HIS A 11 -1.34 -2.60 4.42
C HIS A 11 -0.70 -3.86 3.87
N PHE A 12 0.58 -3.74 3.50
CA PHE A 12 1.44 -4.84 3.01
C PHE A 12 0.76 -5.78 1.99
N ASP A 13 1.04 -7.08 2.07
CA ASP A 13 0.62 -8.15 1.15
C ASP A 13 -0.05 -9.33 1.88
N ASN A 14 -0.43 -9.14 3.16
CA ASN A 14 -0.91 -10.20 4.05
C ASN A 14 -2.39 -10.06 4.46
N GLU A 15 -3.09 -9.00 4.04
CA GLU A 15 -4.55 -8.94 4.14
C GLU A 15 -5.22 -9.97 3.22
N ILE A 16 -4.56 -10.29 2.11
CA ILE A 16 -4.88 -11.40 1.22
C ILE A 16 -3.82 -12.47 1.46
N ASP A 17 -4.23 -13.74 1.55
CA ASP A 17 -3.28 -14.86 1.67
C ASP A 17 -2.54 -15.12 0.34
N MET A 18 -1.63 -14.22 0.00
CA MET A 18 -0.80 -14.32 -1.20
C MET A 18 0.16 -15.50 -1.10
N ALA A 19 0.72 -15.76 0.09
CA ALA A 19 1.61 -16.88 0.31
C ALA A 19 0.92 -18.23 0.06
N GLY A 20 -0.31 -18.40 0.55
CA GLY A 20 -1.15 -19.56 0.25
C GLY A 20 -1.52 -19.65 -1.22
N LEU A 21 -1.80 -18.52 -1.87
CA LEU A 21 -2.11 -18.48 -3.30
C LEU A 21 -0.91 -18.91 -4.17
N PHE A 22 0.31 -18.46 -3.86
CA PHE A 22 1.54 -18.87 -4.55
C PHE A 22 1.93 -20.32 -4.29
N LYS A 23 1.62 -20.85 -3.10
CA LYS A 23 1.89 -22.25 -2.73
C LYS A 23 0.76 -23.22 -3.15
N GLY A 24 -0.37 -22.70 -3.63
CA GLY A 24 -1.56 -23.47 -3.93
C GLY A 24 -1.29 -24.53 -5.01
N ALA A 25 -1.41 -25.81 -4.65
CA ALA A 25 -1.23 -26.90 -5.60
C ALA A 25 -2.23 -26.79 -6.76
N GLY A 26 -1.73 -26.87 -8.00
CA GLY A 26 -2.57 -26.78 -9.20
C GLY A 26 -3.09 -25.37 -9.51
N VAL A 27 -2.56 -24.33 -8.87
CA VAL A 27 -2.81 -22.92 -9.23
C VAL A 27 -1.74 -22.44 -10.19
N VAL A 28 -2.15 -21.95 -11.36
CA VAL A 28 -1.26 -21.36 -12.36
C VAL A 28 -1.44 -19.85 -12.35
N ARG A 29 -0.34 -19.12 -12.17
CA ARG A 29 -0.29 -17.66 -12.33
C ARG A 29 -0.14 -17.31 -13.81
N GLN A 30 -1.09 -16.56 -14.35
CA GLN A 30 -1.07 -15.99 -15.68
C GLN A 30 -0.93 -14.48 -15.57
N ASN A 31 0.23 -13.92 -15.93
CA ASN A 31 0.38 -12.47 -15.96
C ASN A 31 -0.35 -11.89 -17.16
N ILE A 32 -1.33 -11.01 -16.93
CA ILE A 32 -2.09 -10.35 -18.02
C ILE A 32 -1.33 -9.11 -18.48
N LYS A 33 -0.87 -8.32 -17.52
CA LYS A 33 -0.04 -7.13 -17.69
C LYS A 33 0.65 -6.81 -16.35
N PRO A 34 1.56 -5.83 -16.29
CA PRO A 34 2.13 -5.39 -15.02
C PRO A 34 1.04 -5.12 -13.96
N GLN A 35 1.22 -5.69 -12.77
CA GLN A 35 0.34 -5.60 -11.59
C GLN A 35 -1.07 -6.17 -11.78
N VAL A 36 -1.30 -6.97 -12.82
CA VAL A 36 -2.56 -7.70 -13.02
C VAL A 36 -2.27 -9.15 -13.37
N ASP A 37 -2.54 -10.03 -12.41
CA ASP A 37 -2.34 -11.46 -12.53
C ASP A 37 -3.66 -12.21 -12.44
N ARG A 38 -3.79 -13.29 -13.20
CA ARG A 38 -4.90 -14.23 -13.04
C ARG A 38 -4.38 -15.53 -12.46
N PHE A 39 -4.88 -15.90 -11.29
CA PHE A 39 -4.58 -17.18 -10.65
C PHE A 39 -5.67 -18.18 -10.97
N VAL A 40 -5.30 -19.26 -11.69
CA VAL A 40 -6.24 -20.20 -12.33
C VAL A 40 -6.09 -21.59 -11.72
N LYS A 41 -7.20 -22.20 -11.33
CA LYS A 41 -7.24 -23.60 -10.85
C LYS A 41 -7.38 -24.56 -12.02
N ALA A 42 -7.20 -25.85 -11.76
CA ALA A 42 -7.34 -26.92 -12.76
C ALA A 42 -8.71 -26.96 -13.47
N ASP A 43 -9.79 -26.49 -12.82
CA ASP A 43 -11.13 -26.40 -13.42
C ASP A 43 -11.31 -25.19 -14.36
N GLY A 44 -10.23 -24.45 -14.65
CA GLY A 44 -10.21 -23.27 -15.50
C GLY A 44 -10.76 -22.00 -14.85
N LYS A 45 -11.37 -22.10 -13.66
CA LYS A 45 -11.84 -20.94 -12.91
C LYS A 45 -10.66 -20.28 -12.21
N GLY A 46 -10.69 -18.94 -12.19
CA GLY A 46 -9.63 -18.17 -11.56
C GLY A 46 -10.10 -16.87 -10.96
N ILE A 47 -9.19 -16.20 -10.28
CA ILE A 47 -9.35 -14.83 -9.76
C ILE A 47 -8.35 -13.91 -10.44
N ILE A 48 -8.69 -12.63 -10.55
CA ILE A 48 -7.80 -11.57 -10.99
C ILE A 48 -7.28 -10.87 -9.73
N MET A 49 -5.97 -10.96 -9.51
CA MET A 49 -5.26 -10.31 -8.42
C MET A 49 -4.65 -9.01 -8.91
N LEU A 50 -4.90 -7.92 -8.17
CA LEU A 50 -4.29 -6.62 -8.41
C LEU A 50 -3.05 -6.44 -7.53
N ALA A 51 -1.98 -5.91 -8.13
CA ALA A 51 -0.73 -5.52 -7.48
C ALA A 51 -0.14 -6.59 -6.54
N GLU A 52 -0.29 -7.87 -6.87
CA GLU A 52 0.15 -9.00 -6.03
C GLU A 52 -0.33 -8.90 -4.56
N GLY A 53 -1.53 -8.37 -4.33
CA GLY A 53 -2.09 -8.20 -2.99
C GLY A 53 -1.53 -7.00 -2.20
N ARG A 54 -0.73 -6.14 -2.83
CA ARG A 54 -0.28 -4.85 -2.30
C ARG A 54 -1.23 -3.72 -2.69
N LEU A 55 -0.92 -2.50 -2.27
CA LEU A 55 -1.66 -1.26 -2.56
C LEU A 55 -2.03 -1.12 -4.05
N CYS A 56 -3.27 -1.42 -4.39
CA CYS A 56 -3.72 -1.47 -5.78
C CYS A 56 -3.87 -0.07 -6.40
N ASN A 57 -4.20 0.95 -5.61
CA ASN A 57 -4.34 2.33 -6.09
C ASN A 57 -3.00 2.93 -6.54
N LEU A 58 -1.89 2.61 -5.85
CA LEU A 58 -0.54 3.02 -6.23
C LEU A 58 0.07 2.06 -7.26
N GLY A 59 -0.17 0.74 -7.14
CA GLY A 59 0.43 -0.26 -8.00
C GLY A 59 -0.19 -0.38 -9.39
N CYS A 60 -1.51 -0.16 -9.51
CA CYS A 60 -2.26 -0.27 -10.77
C CYS A 60 -2.64 1.09 -11.37
N ALA A 61 -2.41 2.19 -10.66
CA ALA A 61 -2.73 3.55 -11.10
C ALA A 61 -1.72 4.56 -10.49
N THR A 62 -2.17 5.75 -10.09
CA THR A 62 -1.31 6.85 -9.62
C THR A 62 -1.61 7.30 -8.19
N GLY A 63 -2.33 6.50 -7.40
CA GLY A 63 -2.70 6.84 -6.03
C GLY A 63 -3.66 8.05 -5.93
N HIS A 64 -3.55 8.79 -4.82
CA HIS A 64 -4.40 9.95 -4.59
C HIS A 64 -3.98 11.17 -5.44
N PRO A 65 -4.93 11.99 -5.92
CA PRO A 65 -4.62 13.18 -6.71
C PRO A 65 -3.91 14.26 -5.88
N SER A 66 -3.17 15.13 -6.56
CA SER A 66 -2.31 16.15 -5.92
C SER A 66 -3.04 17.07 -4.93
N PHE A 67 -4.32 17.38 -5.17
CA PHE A 67 -5.07 18.28 -4.29
C PHE A 67 -5.21 17.72 -2.86
N VAL A 68 -5.62 16.46 -2.71
CA VAL A 68 -5.74 15.83 -1.38
C VAL A 68 -4.35 15.51 -0.79
N MET A 69 -3.37 15.19 -1.65
CA MET A 69 -1.99 15.01 -1.20
C MET A 69 -1.34 16.31 -0.72
N SER A 70 -1.75 17.47 -1.24
CA SER A 70 -1.30 18.78 -0.75
C SER A 70 -1.62 18.99 0.73
N CYS A 71 -2.82 18.61 1.17
CA CYS A 71 -3.18 18.64 2.59
C CYS A 71 -2.27 17.73 3.43
N SER A 72 -1.98 16.52 2.93
CA SER A 72 -1.12 15.55 3.63
C SER A 72 0.33 16.02 3.71
N PHE A 73 0.89 16.48 2.60
CA PHE A 73 2.28 16.93 2.51
C PHE A 73 2.51 18.26 3.22
N THR A 74 1.52 19.16 3.27
CA THR A 74 1.60 20.37 4.09
C THR A 74 1.76 20.02 5.57
N ASN A 75 0.97 19.08 6.08
CA ASN A 75 1.13 18.60 7.45
C ASN A 75 2.49 17.94 7.68
N GLN A 76 2.98 17.11 6.75
CA GLN A 76 4.33 16.53 6.86
C GLN A 76 5.42 17.61 6.87
N ALA A 77 5.32 18.64 6.03
CA ALA A 77 6.28 19.74 6.00
C ALA A 77 6.26 20.54 7.32
N MET A 78 5.08 20.85 7.87
CA MET A 78 4.96 21.51 9.17
C MET A 78 5.57 20.67 10.29
N ALA A 79 5.34 19.36 10.31
CA ALA A 79 5.95 18.45 11.29
C ALA A 79 7.48 18.46 11.18
N GLN A 80 8.03 18.44 9.96
CA GLN A 80 9.48 18.50 9.75
C GLN A 80 10.08 19.83 10.22
N LEU A 81 9.42 20.96 9.94
CA LEU A 81 9.87 22.27 10.42
C LEU A 81 9.88 22.35 11.94
N GLU A 82 8.83 21.85 12.59
CA GLU A 82 8.69 21.85 14.05
C GLU A 82 9.76 20.98 14.72
N ILE A 83 10.00 19.76 14.18
CA ILE A 83 11.05 18.86 14.67
C ILE A 83 12.43 19.48 14.45
N TRP A 84 12.69 20.04 13.27
CA TRP A 84 13.99 20.64 12.96
C TRP A 84 14.31 21.84 13.86
N ALA A 85 13.34 22.73 14.07
CA ALA A 85 13.52 23.89 14.95
C ALA A 85 13.85 23.46 16.38
N ASN A 86 13.10 22.50 16.94
CA ASN A 86 13.19 22.14 18.35
C ASN A 86 14.25 21.08 18.66
N CYS A 87 14.48 20.10 17.78
CA CYS A 87 15.43 19.01 18.01
C CYS A 87 16.76 19.22 17.27
N GLY A 88 16.76 19.96 16.17
CA GLY A 88 17.93 20.22 15.32
C GLY A 88 18.63 21.52 15.68
N ALA A 89 18.04 22.64 15.22
CA ALA A 89 18.67 23.96 15.25
C ALA A 89 18.77 24.54 16.67
N GLN A 90 17.68 24.55 17.43
CA GLN A 90 17.63 25.20 18.75
C GLN A 90 17.83 24.21 19.91
N LYS A 91 17.65 22.90 19.69
CA LYS A 91 17.75 21.85 20.72
C LYS A 91 17.01 22.18 22.02
N THR A 92 15.75 22.63 21.89
CA THR A 92 14.92 23.13 22.98
C THR A 92 14.52 22.06 24.00
N GLY A 93 14.66 20.78 23.65
CA GLY A 93 14.19 19.67 24.49
C GLY A 93 12.67 19.50 24.49
N LYS A 94 11.94 20.17 23.58
CA LYS A 94 10.47 20.11 23.47
C LYS A 94 9.94 18.69 23.22
N PHE A 95 10.69 17.86 22.48
CA PHE A 95 10.28 16.49 22.14
C PHE A 95 11.16 15.45 22.82
N GLU A 96 10.51 14.49 23.47
CA GLU A 96 11.13 13.26 23.94
C GLU A 96 11.05 12.16 22.86
N LYS A 97 11.60 10.97 23.14
CA LYS A 97 11.47 9.79 22.28
C LYS A 97 10.07 9.17 22.37
N LYS A 98 9.05 9.92 21.94
CA LYS A 98 7.62 9.58 21.98
C LYS A 98 6.95 9.97 20.66
N VAL A 99 5.73 9.48 20.45
CA VAL A 99 4.89 9.86 19.31
C VAL A 99 4.06 11.08 19.69
N TYR A 100 4.02 12.06 18.79
CA TYR A 100 3.26 13.31 18.95
C TYR A 100 2.36 13.54 17.75
N ILE A 101 1.30 14.32 17.96
CA ILE A 101 0.41 14.82 16.92
C ILE A 101 0.70 16.29 16.67
N LEU A 102 0.45 16.74 15.44
CA LEU A 102 0.36 18.17 15.17
C LEU A 102 -0.83 18.76 15.96
N PRO A 103 -0.72 20.00 16.44
CA PRO A 103 -1.81 20.69 17.12
C PRO A 103 -3.01 20.95 16.21
#